data_AF-A0A811MU01-F1
#
_entry.id   AF-A0A811MU01-F1
#
_cell.length_a   1.000
_cell.length_b   1.000
_cell.length_c   1.000
_cell.angle_alpha   90.00
_cell.angle_beta   90.00
_cell.angle_gamma   90.00
#
_symmetry.space_group_name_H-M   'P 1'
#
loop_
_entity.id
_entity.type
_entity.pdbx_description
1 polymer ?
#
loop_
_entity_poly.entity_id
_entity_poly.type
_entity_poly.pdbx_seq_one_letter_code
_entity_poly.pdbx_strand_id
1 'polypeptide(L)'
;MSSLSRELVFLILQFLDEEKFKEMVHKLEQESGFYFNMKHFEDLVQGGEWDEVERYLSGFTKLEDNRYSMKIFFDIRKQKYLEALDRL
;
A
#
# COMPACT_ATOMS: atom_id res chain seq x y z
N MET A 1 15.99 -9.12 -9.30
CA MET A 1 16.83 -9.09 -8.08
C MET A 1 17.23 -10.51 -7.71
N SER A 2 18.41 -10.71 -7.11
CA SER A 2 18.80 -12.02 -6.59
C SER A 2 17.98 -12.35 -5.33
N SER A 3 17.89 -13.64 -4.96
CA SER A 3 17.23 -14.08 -3.71
C SER A 3 17.79 -13.33 -2.49
N LEU A 4 19.12 -13.15 -2.46
CA LEU A 4 19.83 -12.44 -1.40
C LEU A 4 19.38 -10.98 -1.25
N SER A 5 19.20 -10.25 -2.36
CA SER A 5 18.75 -8.85 -2.29
C SER A 5 17.35 -8.72 -1.69
N ARG A 6 16.46 -9.70 -1.95
CA ARG A 6 15.11 -9.72 -1.37
C ARG A 6 15.17 -9.98 0.14
N GLU A 7 15.96 -10.95 0.58
CA GLU A 7 16.16 -11.25 2.01
C GLU A 7 16.74 -10.05 2.77
N LEU A 8 17.69 -9.33 2.16
CA LEU A 8 18.26 -8.12 2.75
C LEU A 8 17.20 -7.03 2.95
N VAL A 9 16.27 -6.86 2.00
CA VAL A 9 15.17 -5.89 2.17
C VAL A 9 14.28 -6.26 3.37
N PHE A 10 14.00 -7.54 3.61
CA PHE A 10 13.25 -7.96 4.80
C PHE A 10 13.99 -7.66 6.11
N LEU A 11 15.30 -7.87 6.15
CA LEU A 11 16.12 -7.50 7.33
C LEU A 11 16.10 -5.99 7.59
N ILE A 12 16.14 -5.17 6.52
CA ILE A 12 16.03 -3.71 6.64
C ILE A 12 14.64 -3.31 7.14
N LEU A 13 13.56 -3.92 6.61
CA LEU A 13 12.19 -3.66 7.07
C LEU A 13 12.05 -3.96 8.57
N GLN A 14 12.60 -5.09 9.03
CA GLN A 14 12.60 -5.45 10.45
C GLN A 14 13.33 -4.40 11.29
N PHE A 15 14.54 -3.99 10.88
CA PHE A 15 15.30 -2.95 11.58
C PHE A 15 14.53 -1.63 11.67
N LEU A 16 13.92 -1.19 10.56
CA LEU A 16 13.15 0.06 10.52
C LEU A 16 11.93 0.02 11.43
N ASP A 17 11.26 -1.15 11.56
CA ASP A 17 10.12 -1.33 12.47
C ASP A 17 10.57 -1.31 13.95
N GLU A 18 11.67 -1.99 14.29
CA GLU A 18 12.25 -2.01 15.64
C GLU A 18 12.64 -0.60 16.12
N GLU A 19 13.24 0.20 15.24
CA GLU A 19 13.60 1.61 15.49
C GLU A 19 12.41 2.57 15.36
N LYS A 20 11.20 2.07 15.02
CA LYS A 20 9.94 2.82 14.89
C LYS A 20 9.94 3.86 13.76
N PHE A 21 10.72 3.66 12.70
CA PHE A 21 10.73 4.51 11.50
C PHE A 21 9.58 4.17 10.53
N LYS A 22 8.34 4.32 10.99
CA LYS A 22 7.13 3.86 10.29
C LYS A 22 7.01 4.37 8.84
N GLU A 23 7.31 5.64 8.58
CA GLU A 23 7.23 6.20 7.23
C GLU A 23 8.24 5.51 6.28
N MET A 24 9.45 5.24 6.77
CA MET A 24 10.49 4.57 5.98
C MET A 24 10.14 3.10 5.74
N VAL A 25 9.50 2.43 6.71
CA VAL A 25 8.98 1.07 6.54
C VAL A 25 8.01 1.03 5.35
N HIS A 26 6.95 1.84 5.37
CA HIS A 26 5.92 1.79 4.34
C HIS A 26 6.41 2.26 2.97
N LYS A 27 7.34 3.23 2.95
CA LYS A 27 7.98 3.64 1.71
C LYS A 27 8.84 2.52 1.10
N LEU A 28 9.60 1.79 1.92
CA LEU A 28 10.40 0.66 1.44
C LEU A 28 9.52 -0.52 1.01
N GLU A 29 8.42 -0.80 1.71
CA GLU A 29 7.40 -1.77 1.30
C GLU A 29 6.88 -1.43 -0.10
N GLN A 30 6.47 -0.17 -0.32
CA GLN A 30 5.92 0.32 -1.59
C GLN A 30 6.95 0.29 -2.73
N GLU A 31 8.16 0.81 -2.50
CA GLU A 31 9.20 0.92 -3.55
C GLU A 31 9.79 -0.45 -3.93
N SER A 32 9.88 -1.37 -2.96
CA SER A 32 10.40 -2.72 -3.22
C SER A 32 9.34 -3.68 -3.77
N GLY A 33 8.07 -3.49 -3.39
CA GLY A 33 6.96 -4.38 -3.76
C GLY A 33 7.06 -5.78 -3.16
N PHE A 34 7.93 -6.03 -2.17
CA PHE A 34 8.20 -7.38 -1.65
C PHE A 34 7.29 -7.82 -0.51
N TYR A 35 6.72 -6.87 0.24
CA TYR A 35 5.84 -7.13 1.37
C TYR A 35 4.70 -6.11 1.39
N PHE A 36 3.47 -6.61 1.33
CA PHE A 36 2.27 -5.78 1.45
C PHE A 36 1.78 -5.79 2.89
N ASN A 37 1.79 -4.64 3.53
CA ASN A 37 1.38 -4.50 4.93
C ASN A 37 -0.12 -4.25 5.04
N MET A 38 -0.86 -5.32 5.31
CA MET A 38 -2.32 -5.27 5.40
C MET A 38 -2.81 -4.31 6.49
N LYS A 39 -2.11 -4.28 7.64
CA LYS A 39 -2.49 -3.39 8.75
C LYS A 39 -2.35 -1.92 8.36
N HIS A 40 -1.24 -1.55 7.74
CA HIS A 40 -1.05 -0.19 7.24
C HIS A 40 -2.10 0.20 6.19
N PHE A 41 -2.40 -0.71 5.27
CA PHE A 41 -3.43 -0.49 4.26
C PHE A 41 -4.83 -0.30 4.88
N GLU A 42 -5.19 -1.14 5.86
CA GLU A 42 -6.44 -0.99 6.62
C GLU A 42 -6.52 0.35 7.36
N ASP A 43 -5.43 0.76 8.01
CA ASP A 43 -5.35 2.04 8.73
C ASP A 43 -5.57 3.22 7.77
N LEU A 44 -4.97 3.20 6.56
CA LEU A 44 -5.18 4.22 5.52
C LEU A 44 -6.62 4.26 5.01
N VAL A 45 -7.21 3.08 4.75
CA VAL A 45 -8.60 2.97 4.27
C VAL A 45 -9.58 3.45 5.33
N GLN A 46 -9.39 3.09 6.60
CA GLN A 46 -10.23 3.56 7.71
C GLN A 46 -10.07 5.07 7.97
N GLY A 47 -8.87 5.62 7.70
CA GLY A 47 -8.62 7.06 7.76
C GLY A 47 -9.25 7.87 6.62
N GLY A 48 -9.71 7.21 5.55
CA GLY A 48 -10.20 7.89 4.35
C GLY A 48 -9.08 8.58 3.55
N GLU A 49 -7.83 8.17 3.75
CA GLU A 49 -6.63 8.72 3.09
C GLU A 49 -6.49 8.15 1.67
N TRP A 50 -7.51 8.34 0.83
CA TRP A 50 -7.67 7.64 -0.45
C TRP A 50 -6.52 7.83 -1.44
N ASP A 51 -5.88 9.00 -1.43
CA ASP A 51 -4.72 9.27 -2.29
C ASP A 51 -3.50 8.42 -1.87
N GLU A 52 -3.33 8.22 -0.56
CA GLU A 52 -2.27 7.37 -0.01
C GLU A 52 -2.56 5.88 -0.20
N VAL A 53 -3.82 5.47 -0.08
CA VAL A 53 -4.28 4.10 -0.40
C VAL A 53 -3.90 3.74 -1.84
N GLU A 54 -4.26 4.60 -2.82
CA GLU A 54 -3.92 4.35 -4.23
C GLU A 54 -2.40 4.38 -4.46
N ARG A 55 -1.69 5.32 -3.82
CA ARG A 55 -0.23 5.43 -3.91
C ARG A 55 0.46 4.16 -3.40
N TYR A 56 0.14 3.70 -2.20
CA TYR A 56 0.72 2.49 -1.61
C TYR A 56 0.41 1.26 -2.47
N LEU A 57 -0.85 1.06 -2.88
CA LEU A 57 -1.27 -0.07 -3.70
C LEU A 57 -0.54 -0.14 -5.05
N SER A 58 -0.24 1.02 -5.66
CA SER A 58 0.48 1.11 -6.94
C SER A 58 1.90 0.53 -6.91
N GLY A 59 2.51 0.40 -5.72
CA GLY A 59 3.81 -0.26 -5.55
C GLY A 59 3.78 -1.78 -5.78
N PHE A 60 2.58 -2.38 -5.71
CA PHE A 60 2.39 -3.83 -5.77
C PHE A 60 1.64 -4.27 -7.02
N THR A 61 0.70 -3.45 -7.49
CA THR A 61 -0.09 -3.76 -8.69
C THR A 61 -0.66 -2.52 -9.35
N LYS A 62 -0.89 -2.60 -10.65
CA LYS A 62 -1.57 -1.59 -11.46
C LYS A 62 -3.01 -2.01 -11.73
N LEU A 63 -3.83 -1.02 -12.11
CA LEU A 63 -5.25 -1.20 -12.40
C LEU A 63 -5.53 -2.28 -13.47
N GLU A 64 -4.63 -2.41 -14.45
CA GLU A 64 -4.79 -3.28 -15.61
C GLU A 64 -4.07 -4.64 -15.49
N ASP A 65 -3.39 -4.93 -14.38
CA ASP A 65 -2.60 -6.16 -14.24
C ASP A 65 -3.47 -7.42 -14.28
N ASN A 66 -4.64 -7.40 -13.63
CA ASN A 66 -5.58 -8.50 -13.59
C ASN A 66 -6.96 -8.06 -13.07
N ARG A 67 -7.94 -8.97 -13.13
CA ARG A 67 -9.34 -8.71 -12.70
C ARG A 67 -9.47 -8.39 -11.21
N TYR A 68 -8.58 -8.91 -10.35
CA TYR A 68 -8.60 -8.62 -8.92
C TYR A 68 -8.11 -7.20 -8.66
N SER A 69 -6.97 -6.80 -9.24
CA SER A 69 -6.45 -5.43 -9.14
C SER A 69 -7.47 -4.42 -9.67
N MET A 70 -8.08 -4.68 -10.83
CA MET A 70 -9.15 -3.84 -11.37
C MET A 70 -10.31 -3.67 -10.38
N LYS A 71 -10.74 -4.76 -9.74
CA LYS A 71 -11.81 -4.72 -8.73
C LYS A 71 -11.42 -3.90 -7.51
N ILE A 72 -10.20 -4.08 -6.98
CA ILE A 72 -9.71 -3.34 -5.80
C ILE A 72 -9.70 -1.83 -6.08
N PHE A 73 -9.09 -1.40 -7.19
CA PHE A 73 -9.07 0.02 -7.57
C PHE A 73 -10.49 0.58 -7.80
N PHE A 74 -11.39 -0.22 -8.39
CA PHE A 74 -12.77 0.18 -8.58
C PHE A 74 -13.49 0.42 -7.25
N ASP A 75 -13.36 -0.51 -6.30
CA ASP A 75 -14.03 -0.42 -5.00
C ASP A 75 -13.52 0.81 -4.19
N ILE A 76 -12.21 1.07 -4.22
CA ILE A 76 -11.59 2.26 -3.59
C ILE A 76 -12.16 3.56 -4.18
N ARG A 77 -12.13 3.70 -5.52
CA ARG A 77 -12.60 4.91 -6.21
C ARG A 77 -14.10 5.12 -6.06
N LYS A 78 -14.87 4.04 -6.03
CA LYS A 78 -16.30 4.08 -5.75
C LYS A 78 -16.56 4.61 -4.35
N GLN A 79 -15.85 4.13 -3.34
CA GLN A 79 -16.00 4.61 -1.96
C GLN A 79 -15.63 6.09 -1.84
N LYS A 80 -14.47 6.50 -2.41
CA LYS A 80 -14.05 7.91 -2.48
C LYS A 80 -15.12 8.80 -3.12
N TYR A 81 -15.75 8.34 -4.21
CA TYR A 81 -16.82 9.08 -4.89
C TYR A 81 -18.09 9.20 -4.03
N LEU A 82 -18.51 8.12 -3.35
CA LEU A 82 -19.67 8.14 -2.47
C LEU A 82 -19.47 9.10 -1.27
N GLU A 83 -18.27 9.13 -0.69
CA GLU A 83 -17.95 10.08 0.38
C GLU A 83 -17.92 11.53 -0.10
N ALA A 84 -17.45 11.77 -1.33
CA ALA A 84 -17.52 13.09 -1.93
C ALA A 84 -18.98 13.54 -2.17
N LEU A 85 -19.87 12.62 -2.54
CA LEU A 85 -21.30 12.90 -2.69
C LEU A 85 -22.00 13.17 -1.36
N ASP A 86 -21.66 12.45 -0.28
CA ASP A 86 -22.28 12.62 1.04
C ASP A 86 -21.86 13.96 1.71
N ARG A 87 -20.74 14.54 1.26
CA ARG A 87 -20.27 15.87 1.70
C ARG A 87 -20.91 17.04 0.94
N LEU A 88 -21.71 16.78 -0.09
CA LEU A 88 -22.45 17.79 -0.87
C LEU A 88 -23.85 18.04 -0.31
#